data_AF-A0A6N7PRI3-F1
#
_entry.id   AF-A0A6N7PRI3-F1
#
_cell.length_a   1.000
_cell.length_b   1.000
_cell.length_c   1.000
_cell.angle_alpha   90.00
_cell.angle_beta   90.00
_cell.angle_gamma   90.00
#
_symmetry.space_group_name_H-M   'P 1'
#
loop_
_entity.id
_entity.type
_entity.pdbx_description
1 polymer ?
#
loop_
_entity_poly.entity_id
_entity_poly.type
_entity_poly.pdbx_seq_one_letter_code
_entity_poly.pdbx_strand_id
1 'polypeptide(L)'
;MIYTRLLVLRRTLPFLVSALALGLVAGCDDDNGSSSSNSSSSSSSSSSSSGSGGAGGQDTGFRLSGSLSYEYVPFDVDLEKLDYGNIEKRPIRGASVRLIDADTDAEIAKTTSDDEGAYSFDYMGAAKVKLWVYAQTEVPSLTVEDNTSGDEIYVMESATADSGEDTKLDVLAATGWDGAAYTKTRAAAPFAVLDTAYTAARRFLDEVSPPPELPPLKFNWSIDNRPEDGDKAMGQVGTSHFDGEELYILGKADVDTDEFDSHIIVHEWGHWFDQTTGRADTIGGTHGASDIEDPRLAWSEGLCTGLSAIVLDPDTTYTDSSGPGQASGFSNDVEVNHKDVESNPGWFSERTVEGIVYDLYDGPDEPFDQVGVGIGGIYDALQIQKQRASFTTLFSFVASLKESNPGAAPDIDALTSFYNASADFGIDPIEDEWGTNETHSGGFTGSLPVYKQGVVGNTYTVDLTGDVESNRLCQNVYYQIEGDGMPITVTSTSPSNVDLALYDAGVLVTSDENPSGEESLTFNSEAGTIYVLTVRGYNTMPVSYSADITISH
;
A
#
# COMPACT_ATOMS: atom_id res chain seq x y z
N MET A 1 8.00 48.14 -1.02
CA MET A 1 8.63 47.18 -0.08
C MET A 1 7.56 46.16 0.28
N ILE A 2 7.47 45.11 -0.53
CA ILE A 2 6.52 44.02 -0.32
C ILE A 2 7.20 43.08 0.65
N TYR A 3 6.68 42.99 1.88
CA TYR A 3 7.10 41.98 2.84
C TYR A 3 6.50 40.64 2.41
N THR A 4 7.31 39.77 1.84
CA THR A 4 6.97 38.36 1.66
C THR A 4 6.94 37.72 3.05
N ARG A 5 5.75 37.54 3.64
CA ARG A 5 5.60 36.69 4.82
C ARG A 5 5.77 35.23 4.36
N LEU A 6 6.61 34.48 5.06
CA LEU A 6 6.82 33.04 4.82
C LEU A 6 5.50 32.29 5.00
N LEU A 7 5.22 31.33 4.10
CA LEU A 7 4.29 30.24 4.36
C LEU A 7 4.73 29.51 5.64
N VAL A 8 3.78 29.14 6.49
CA VAL A 8 4.02 28.34 7.69
C VAL A 8 3.32 27.01 7.51
N LEU A 9 4.10 25.92 7.58
CA LEU A 9 3.54 24.59 7.76
C LEU A 9 3.21 24.47 9.24
N ARG A 10 1.92 24.44 9.55
CA ARG A 10 1.42 24.19 10.91
C ARG A 10 1.10 22.72 11.05
N ARG A 11 1.22 22.24 12.27
CA ARG A 11 0.84 20.92 12.69
C ARG A 11 -0.33 21.10 13.68
N THR A 12 -1.43 20.36 13.50
CA THR A 12 -2.64 20.55 14.33
C THR A 12 -3.18 19.21 14.83
N LEU A 13 -3.40 19.08 16.15
CA LEU A 13 -4.10 17.92 16.73
C LEU A 13 -5.57 17.82 16.25
N PRO A 14 -6.11 16.62 16.03
CA PRO A 14 -7.53 16.43 15.77
C PRO A 14 -8.35 16.74 17.04
N PHE A 15 -9.35 17.62 16.92
CA PHE A 15 -10.35 17.84 17.97
C PHE A 15 -11.25 16.60 18.10
N LEU A 16 -11.11 15.84 19.20
CA LEU A 16 -12.05 14.78 19.59
C LEU A 16 -13.44 15.39 19.87
N VAL A 17 -14.40 15.16 18.97
CA VAL A 17 -15.82 15.43 19.24
C VAL A 17 -16.41 14.24 19.99
N SER A 18 -16.48 14.35 21.31
CA SER A 18 -17.16 13.37 22.17
C SER A 18 -18.68 13.54 22.05
N ALA A 19 -19.34 12.68 21.28
CA ALA A 19 -20.80 12.65 21.16
C ALA A 19 -21.41 11.87 22.34
N LEU A 20 -21.96 12.61 23.31
CA LEU A 20 -22.75 12.08 24.41
C LEU A 20 -24.16 11.71 23.90
N ALA A 21 -24.45 10.42 23.74
CA ALA A 21 -25.78 9.94 23.40
C ALA A 21 -26.72 10.03 24.61
N LEU A 22 -27.76 10.87 24.51
CA LEU A 22 -28.93 10.86 25.40
C LEU A 22 -30.16 10.50 24.57
N GLY A 23 -30.78 9.35 24.86
CA GLY A 23 -32.01 8.90 24.22
C GLY A 23 -33.26 9.58 24.77
N LEU A 24 -34.30 9.67 23.94
CA LEU A 24 -35.73 9.66 24.32
C LEU A 24 -36.64 9.49 23.08
N VAL A 25 -37.10 8.25 22.91
CA VAL A 25 -38.47 7.74 22.64
C VAL A 25 -39.56 8.61 21.95
N ALA A 26 -40.07 8.01 20.85
CA ALA A 26 -41.45 7.91 20.32
C ALA A 26 -42.16 9.09 19.61
N GLY A 27 -42.72 8.75 18.43
CA GLY A 27 -43.94 9.38 17.91
C GLY A 27 -44.22 9.18 16.41
N CYS A 28 -44.93 8.10 16.09
CA CYS A 28 -45.99 7.90 15.06
C CYS A 28 -45.83 8.29 13.58
N ASP A 29 -46.21 7.32 12.72
CA ASP A 29 -47.15 7.35 11.57
C ASP A 29 -46.95 8.43 10.47
N ASP A 30 -47.18 8.22 9.19
CA ASP A 30 -47.50 7.10 8.30
C ASP A 30 -47.44 7.72 6.87
N ASP A 31 -47.48 6.84 5.86
CA ASP A 31 -47.93 7.11 4.49
C ASP A 31 -47.02 7.79 3.43
N ASN A 32 -46.45 6.92 2.57
CA ASN A 32 -46.92 6.65 1.20
C ASN A 32 -46.95 7.81 0.17
N GLY A 33 -46.24 7.65 -0.95
CA GLY A 33 -46.60 8.37 -2.19
C GLY A 33 -45.50 8.62 -3.22
N SER A 34 -45.08 7.57 -3.91
CA SER A 34 -44.86 7.48 -5.38
C SER A 34 -44.87 8.75 -6.26
N SER A 35 -43.94 8.72 -7.23
CA SER A 35 -44.00 9.17 -8.64
C SER A 35 -43.65 10.61 -9.03
N SER A 36 -42.47 10.72 -9.65
CA SER A 36 -42.21 11.22 -11.00
C SER A 36 -43.24 12.13 -11.68
N SER A 37 -42.80 13.33 -12.10
CA SER A 37 -42.61 13.65 -13.53
C SER A 37 -42.22 15.11 -13.76
N ASN A 38 -41.10 15.25 -14.48
CA ASN A 38 -40.78 16.21 -15.54
C ASN A 38 -41.86 17.25 -15.93
N SER A 39 -41.48 18.53 -16.00
CA SER A 39 -41.46 19.31 -17.26
C SER A 39 -41.25 20.83 -17.04
N SER A 40 -40.13 21.32 -17.58
CA SER A 40 -39.99 22.52 -18.42
C SER A 40 -40.85 23.78 -18.18
N SER A 41 -40.13 24.85 -17.81
CA SER A 41 -40.14 26.21 -18.40
C SER A 41 -41.48 26.87 -18.76
N SER A 42 -41.76 28.00 -18.09
CA SER A 42 -42.22 29.21 -18.79
C SER A 42 -41.96 30.47 -17.96
N SER A 43 -41.30 31.42 -18.61
CA SER A 43 -41.14 32.80 -18.20
C SER A 43 -42.48 33.52 -18.07
N SER A 44 -42.63 34.35 -17.04
CA SER A 44 -43.53 35.50 -17.08
C SER A 44 -42.99 36.62 -16.21
N SER A 45 -43.03 37.81 -16.78
CA SER A 45 -42.53 39.06 -16.25
C SER A 45 -43.62 39.84 -15.50
N SER A 46 -43.14 40.81 -14.71
CA SER A 46 -43.84 41.96 -14.12
C SER A 46 -44.46 41.78 -12.73
N SER A 47 -43.89 42.48 -11.75
CA SER A 47 -44.50 43.73 -11.26
C SER A 47 -43.60 44.42 -10.24
N SER A 48 -43.38 45.71 -10.47
CA SER A 48 -42.75 46.64 -9.55
C SER A 48 -43.72 46.95 -8.41
N SER A 49 -43.30 46.70 -7.17
CA SER A 49 -43.90 47.33 -5.99
C SER A 49 -42.78 47.98 -5.17
N SER A 50 -42.96 49.27 -4.93
CA SER A 50 -42.09 50.13 -4.15
C SER A 50 -42.44 49.96 -2.68
N GLY A 51 -41.51 49.40 -1.91
CA GLY A 51 -41.57 49.28 -0.45
C GLY A 51 -40.37 49.97 0.19
N SER A 52 -40.65 50.97 1.02
CA SER A 52 -39.70 51.83 1.71
C SER A 52 -39.02 51.13 2.88
N GLY A 53 -37.70 51.33 3.00
CA GLY A 53 -37.05 51.68 4.28
C GLY A 53 -36.95 50.58 5.35
N GLY A 54 -36.01 49.67 5.17
CA GLY A 54 -35.34 48.97 6.26
C GLY A 54 -33.85 48.90 5.94
N ALA A 55 -33.01 49.58 6.72
CA ALA A 55 -31.56 49.46 6.62
C ALA A 55 -31.14 48.07 7.13
N GLY A 56 -31.25 47.06 6.26
CA GLY A 56 -30.47 45.84 6.38
C GLY A 56 -29.11 46.12 5.76
N GLY A 57 -28.03 45.98 6.54
CA GLY A 57 -26.71 45.84 5.93
C GLY A 57 -26.82 44.72 4.90
N GLN A 58 -26.50 45.01 3.64
CA GLN A 58 -26.37 43.92 2.68
C GLN A 58 -25.22 43.06 3.19
N ASP A 59 -25.52 41.82 3.56
CA ASP A 59 -24.50 40.76 3.57
C ASP A 59 -23.99 40.69 2.13
N THR A 60 -22.88 41.38 1.88
CA THR A 60 -22.17 41.30 0.62
C THR A 60 -21.47 39.96 0.62
N GLY A 61 -21.96 39.05 -0.24
CA GLY A 61 -21.29 37.79 -0.50
C GLY A 61 -20.07 38.00 -1.38
N PHE A 62 -19.01 37.29 -1.04
CA PHE A 62 -17.75 37.30 -1.77
C PHE A 62 -17.36 35.88 -2.14
N ARG A 63 -16.72 35.74 -3.30
CA ARG A 63 -16.17 34.48 -3.75
C ARG A 63 -14.65 34.47 -3.63
N LEU A 64 -14.11 33.46 -2.95
CA LEU A 64 -12.68 33.15 -2.99
C LEU A 64 -12.49 31.91 -3.84
N SER A 65 -11.54 31.92 -4.78
CA SER A 65 -11.21 30.75 -5.58
C SER A 65 -9.73 30.74 -5.94
N GLY A 66 -9.22 29.61 -6.40
CA GLY A 66 -7.83 29.50 -6.86
C GLY A 66 -7.46 28.07 -7.15
N SER A 67 -6.16 27.85 -7.35
CA SER A 67 -5.58 26.51 -7.45
C SER A 67 -4.56 26.24 -6.35
N LEU A 68 -4.48 24.98 -5.94
CA LEU A 68 -3.52 24.44 -5.01
C LEU A 68 -2.54 23.57 -5.79
N SER A 69 -1.25 23.80 -5.60
CA SER A 69 -0.19 23.04 -6.27
C SER A 69 0.97 22.78 -5.34
N TYR A 70 1.74 21.73 -5.62
CA TYR A 70 3.00 21.43 -4.97
C TYR A 70 4.13 21.31 -6.00
N GLU A 71 5.35 21.59 -5.56
CA GLU A 71 6.55 21.34 -6.35
C GLU A 71 6.96 19.86 -6.22
N TYR A 72 7.01 19.14 -7.33
CA TYR A 72 7.50 17.76 -7.42
C TYR A 72 8.91 17.75 -8.00
N VAL A 73 9.80 16.94 -7.43
CA VAL A 73 11.15 16.76 -7.96
C VAL A 73 11.20 15.41 -8.66
N PRO A 74 11.32 15.35 -10.00
CA PRO A 74 11.43 14.07 -10.70
C PRO A 74 12.77 13.40 -10.42
N PHE A 75 12.80 12.07 -10.57
CA PHE A 75 14.02 11.29 -10.55
C PHE A 75 14.65 11.25 -11.95
N ASP A 76 15.96 11.45 -12.03
CA ASP A 76 16.76 11.28 -13.24
C ASP A 76 17.36 9.87 -13.23
N VAL A 77 16.76 8.97 -14.00
CA VAL A 77 17.15 7.55 -14.09
C VAL A 77 18.56 7.35 -14.66
N ASP A 78 19.03 8.25 -15.54
CA ASP A 78 20.37 8.15 -16.12
C ASP A 78 21.46 8.54 -15.12
N LEU A 79 21.13 9.42 -14.17
CA LEU A 79 22.03 9.94 -13.16
C LEU A 79 21.77 9.38 -11.75
N GLU A 80 20.76 8.54 -11.59
CA GLU A 80 20.28 7.92 -10.34
C GLU A 80 20.18 8.93 -9.18
N LYS A 81 19.36 9.97 -9.37
CA LYS A 81 19.21 11.06 -8.38
C LYS A 81 17.94 11.88 -8.58
N LEU A 82 17.59 12.70 -7.59
CA LEU A 82 16.58 13.74 -7.78
C LEU A 82 17.06 14.88 -8.69
N ASP A 83 16.22 15.29 -9.63
CA ASP A 83 16.48 16.37 -10.58
C ASP A 83 15.84 17.70 -10.17
N TYR A 84 16.52 18.37 -9.24
CA TYR A 84 16.17 19.73 -8.82
C TYR A 84 16.26 20.78 -9.95
N GLY A 85 16.82 20.44 -11.11
CA GLY A 85 16.84 21.30 -12.29
C GLY A 85 15.49 21.35 -13.02
N ASN A 86 14.65 20.32 -12.84
CA ASN A 86 13.40 20.11 -13.56
C ASN A 86 12.19 19.98 -12.62
N ILE A 87 12.14 20.79 -11.57
CA ILE A 87 11.00 20.83 -10.64
C ILE A 87 9.69 21.10 -11.39
N GLU A 88 8.72 20.21 -11.20
CA GLU A 88 7.38 20.29 -11.77
C GLU A 88 6.39 20.93 -10.80
N LYS A 89 5.32 21.52 -11.32
CA LYS A 89 4.18 21.95 -10.50
C LYS A 89 3.02 21.02 -10.74
N ARG A 90 2.64 20.26 -9.72
CA ARG A 90 1.53 19.29 -9.76
C ARG A 90 0.36 19.78 -8.91
N PRO A 91 -0.90 19.44 -9.24
CA PRO A 91 -2.06 19.85 -8.47
C PRO A 91 -2.10 19.13 -7.11
N ILE A 92 -2.56 19.81 -6.06
CA ILE A 92 -2.92 19.14 -4.80
C ILE A 92 -4.37 18.66 -4.93
N ARG A 93 -4.57 17.36 -5.18
CA ARG A 93 -5.87 16.77 -5.50
C ARG A 93 -6.61 16.28 -4.26
N GLY A 94 -7.94 16.43 -4.23
CA GLY A 94 -8.81 15.88 -3.18
C GLY A 94 -8.62 16.43 -1.76
N ALA A 95 -7.70 17.39 -1.56
CA ALA A 95 -7.27 17.83 -0.24
C ALA A 95 -8.35 18.67 0.45
N SER A 96 -8.48 18.50 1.77
CA SER A 96 -9.37 19.30 2.60
C SER A 96 -8.83 20.74 2.73
N VAL A 97 -9.64 21.71 2.29
CA VAL A 97 -9.33 23.14 2.33
C VAL A 97 -10.29 23.84 3.30
N ARG A 98 -9.74 24.59 4.25
CA ARG A 98 -10.51 25.39 5.20
C ARG A 98 -10.29 26.87 4.95
N LEU A 99 -11.37 27.62 4.86
CA LEU A 99 -11.37 29.08 4.87
C LEU A 99 -11.37 29.56 6.32
N ILE A 100 -10.34 30.33 6.69
CA ILE A 100 -10.09 30.74 8.06
C ILE A 100 -10.15 32.27 8.17
N ASP A 101 -10.78 32.76 9.23
CA ASP A 101 -10.70 34.16 9.63
C ASP A 101 -9.26 34.48 10.07
N ALA A 102 -8.61 35.40 9.36
CA ALA A 102 -7.18 35.63 9.55
C ALA A 102 -6.82 36.34 10.87
N ASP A 103 -7.81 36.93 11.55
CA ASP A 103 -7.60 37.65 12.81
C ASP A 103 -7.85 36.75 14.04
N THR A 104 -8.74 35.76 13.92
CA THR A 104 -9.20 34.91 15.04
C THR A 104 -8.81 33.43 14.92
N ASP A 105 -8.29 32.99 13.78
CA ASP A 105 -8.06 31.58 13.44
C ASP A 105 -9.34 30.71 13.52
N ALA A 106 -10.53 31.33 13.41
CA ALA A 106 -11.81 30.63 13.36
C ALA A 106 -12.09 30.09 11.95
N GLU A 107 -12.57 28.84 11.85
CA GLU A 107 -13.03 28.27 10.59
C GLU A 107 -14.35 28.91 10.15
N ILE A 108 -14.38 29.41 8.92
CA ILE A 108 -15.55 30.03 8.28
C ILE A 108 -16.29 29.00 7.42
N ALA A 109 -15.54 28.23 6.61
CA ALA A 109 -16.08 27.25 5.67
C ALA A 109 -15.02 26.19 5.33
N LYS A 110 -15.49 25.06 4.76
CA LYS A 110 -14.65 23.95 4.29
C LYS A 110 -15.09 23.53 2.88
N THR A 111 -14.13 23.14 2.04
CA THR A 111 -14.31 22.49 0.73
C THR A 111 -13.18 21.47 0.52
N THR A 112 -13.21 20.73 -0.59
CA THR A 112 -12.05 19.98 -1.11
C THR A 112 -11.55 20.60 -2.40
N SER A 113 -10.29 20.34 -2.77
CA SER A 113 -9.80 20.60 -4.12
C SER A 113 -10.23 19.49 -5.10
N ASP A 114 -10.39 19.85 -6.38
CA ASP A 114 -10.66 18.91 -7.47
C ASP A 114 -9.36 18.31 -8.05
N ASP A 115 -9.49 17.55 -9.15
CA ASP A 115 -8.37 16.86 -9.81
C ASP A 115 -7.36 17.81 -10.47
N GLU A 116 -7.76 19.07 -10.75
CA GLU A 116 -6.89 20.15 -11.19
C GLU A 116 -6.35 20.99 -10.02
N GLY A 117 -6.66 20.61 -8.77
CA GLY A 117 -6.29 21.33 -7.56
C GLY A 117 -7.09 22.62 -7.36
N ALA A 118 -8.16 22.85 -8.12
CA ALA A 118 -8.97 24.05 -7.99
C ALA A 118 -9.93 23.94 -6.79
N TYR A 119 -10.23 25.09 -6.18
CA TYR A 119 -11.15 25.20 -5.06
C TYR A 119 -11.95 26.49 -5.14
N SER A 120 -13.11 26.54 -4.49
CA SER A 120 -13.82 27.81 -4.29
C SER A 120 -14.71 27.82 -3.05
N PHE A 121 -14.87 29.02 -2.49
CA PHE A 121 -15.76 29.32 -1.37
C PHE A 121 -16.65 30.49 -1.73
N ASP A 122 -17.93 30.38 -1.38
CA ASP A 122 -18.82 31.52 -1.24
C ASP A 122 -18.98 31.82 0.26
N TYR A 123 -18.68 33.06 0.68
CA TYR A 123 -18.68 33.40 2.11
C TYR A 123 -19.14 34.84 2.35
N MET A 124 -19.44 35.14 3.62
CA MET A 124 -19.97 36.41 4.08
C MET A 124 -19.10 36.93 5.22
N GLY A 125 -18.83 38.24 5.24
CA GLY A 125 -18.55 38.92 6.51
C GLY A 125 -17.19 38.69 7.19
N ALA A 126 -16.11 38.41 6.46
CA ALA A 126 -14.74 38.58 6.99
C ALA A 126 -14.13 39.87 6.42
N ALA A 127 -13.14 40.48 7.09
CA ALA A 127 -12.31 41.55 6.50
C ALA A 127 -10.96 41.05 5.97
N LYS A 128 -10.46 39.92 6.50
CA LYS A 128 -9.27 39.22 6.04
C LYS A 128 -9.44 37.73 6.24
N VAL A 129 -9.19 36.95 5.19
CA VAL A 129 -9.24 35.49 5.23
C VAL A 129 -7.89 34.90 4.87
N LYS A 130 -7.68 33.65 5.25
CA LYS A 130 -6.55 32.81 4.79
C LYS A 130 -7.04 31.38 4.63
N LEU A 131 -6.23 30.54 4.00
CA LEU A 131 -6.51 29.13 3.82
C LEU A 131 -5.63 28.29 4.73
N TRP A 132 -6.22 27.25 5.29
CA TRP A 132 -5.52 26.09 5.81
C TRP A 132 -5.81 24.92 4.88
N VAL A 133 -4.77 24.45 4.19
CA VAL A 133 -4.81 23.31 3.28
C VAL A 133 -4.23 22.12 4.04
N TYR A 134 -5.03 21.11 4.32
CA TYR A 134 -4.63 19.91 5.05
C TYR A 134 -4.06 18.88 4.09
N ALA A 135 -2.98 18.20 4.47
CA ALA A 135 -2.50 17.01 3.77
C ALA A 135 -3.40 15.80 4.12
N GLN A 136 -4.68 15.89 3.76
CA GLN A 136 -5.70 14.89 4.04
C GLN A 136 -6.83 14.97 3.00
N THR A 137 -7.36 13.83 2.61
CA THR A 137 -8.56 13.68 1.76
C THR A 137 -9.73 13.10 2.56
N GLU A 138 -10.97 13.38 2.15
CA GLU A 138 -12.17 12.79 2.78
C GLU A 138 -12.54 11.43 2.18
N VAL A 139 -12.50 11.33 0.85
CA VAL A 139 -12.80 10.11 0.09
C VAL A 139 -11.77 9.98 -1.04
N PRO A 140 -10.93 8.93 -1.03
CA PRO A 140 -10.65 8.01 0.09
C PRO A 140 -10.15 8.77 1.34
N SER A 141 -10.23 8.17 2.53
CA SER A 141 -9.79 8.81 3.78
C SER A 141 -8.29 8.63 3.99
N LEU A 142 -7.47 9.53 3.47
CA LEU A 142 -6.01 9.47 3.55
C LEU A 142 -5.49 10.65 4.37
N THR A 143 -4.52 10.43 5.24
CA THR A 143 -3.92 11.49 6.08
C THR A 143 -2.41 11.39 6.09
N VAL A 144 -1.72 12.51 5.86
CA VAL A 144 -0.28 12.62 6.07
C VAL A 144 -0.02 13.39 7.36
N GLU A 145 0.66 12.74 8.30
CA GLU A 145 0.94 13.26 9.64
C GLU A 145 2.41 13.11 10.01
N ASP A 146 2.80 13.79 11.08
CA ASP A 146 4.17 13.79 11.57
C ASP A 146 4.30 13.00 12.88
N ASN A 147 4.78 11.78 12.75
CA ASN A 147 5.09 10.87 13.86
C ASN A 147 6.09 11.47 14.87
N THR A 148 6.94 12.39 14.45
CA THR A 148 7.92 13.07 15.32
C THR A 148 7.35 14.30 16.04
N SER A 149 6.07 14.60 15.81
CA SER A 149 5.33 15.73 16.40
C SER A 149 4.10 15.32 17.18
N GLY A 150 3.98 14.06 17.60
CA GLY A 150 2.76 13.56 18.22
C GLY A 150 1.61 13.46 17.22
N ASP A 151 1.92 12.95 16.03
CA ASP A 151 0.98 12.55 14.98
C ASP A 151 0.08 13.70 14.52
N GLU A 152 0.66 14.90 14.46
CA GLU A 152 -0.06 16.08 14.02
C GLU A 152 -0.15 16.12 12.48
N ILE A 153 -1.35 16.38 11.95
CA ILE A 153 -1.58 16.48 10.51
C ILE A 153 -0.86 17.70 9.94
N TYR A 154 -0.25 17.55 8.77
CA TYR A 154 0.38 18.64 8.05
C TYR A 154 -0.66 19.62 7.47
N VAL A 155 -0.46 20.91 7.74
CA VAL A 155 -1.32 22.00 7.26
C VAL A 155 -0.50 23.12 6.65
N MET A 156 -0.75 23.43 5.38
CA MET A 156 -0.19 24.61 4.72
C MET A 156 -1.09 25.82 4.93
N GLU A 157 -0.55 26.88 5.53
CA GLU A 157 -1.22 28.17 5.66
C GLU A 157 -0.88 29.11 4.48
N SER A 158 -1.90 29.65 3.82
CA SER A 158 -1.71 30.62 2.74
C SER A 158 -1.39 32.03 3.26
N ALA A 159 -1.01 32.92 2.35
CA ALA A 159 -1.08 34.36 2.61
C ALA A 159 -2.53 34.80 2.88
N THR A 160 -2.69 35.92 3.59
CA THR A 160 -4.01 36.52 3.82
C THR A 160 -4.53 37.22 2.57
N ALA A 161 -5.80 37.01 2.24
CA ALA A 161 -6.54 37.73 1.21
C ALA A 161 -7.53 38.71 1.84
N ASP A 162 -7.78 39.84 1.16
CA ASP A 162 -8.88 40.75 1.52
C ASP A 162 -10.18 40.10 1.07
N SER A 163 -11.17 40.14 1.95
CA SER A 163 -12.46 39.52 1.73
C SER A 163 -13.54 40.51 1.34
N GLY A 164 -13.21 41.77 1.06
CA GLY A 164 -14.14 42.79 0.58
C GLY A 164 -14.47 42.75 -0.91
N GLU A 165 -13.93 41.79 -1.67
CA GLU A 165 -14.22 41.57 -3.09
C GLU A 165 -13.94 40.12 -3.51
N ASP A 166 -14.47 39.72 -4.67
CA ASP A 166 -14.14 38.42 -5.27
C ASP A 166 -12.63 38.33 -5.52
N THR A 167 -12.01 37.31 -4.94
CA THR A 167 -10.56 37.18 -4.90
C THR A 167 -10.10 35.85 -5.48
N LYS A 168 -8.99 35.91 -6.22
CA LYS A 168 -8.25 34.73 -6.65
C LYS A 168 -6.99 34.55 -5.79
N LEU A 169 -6.81 33.37 -5.21
CA LEU A 169 -5.68 33.03 -4.34
C LEU A 169 -5.09 31.67 -4.74
N ASP A 170 -4.05 31.69 -5.56
CA ASP A 170 -3.31 30.48 -5.89
C ASP A 170 -2.27 30.20 -4.80
N VAL A 171 -2.14 28.93 -4.39
CA VAL A 171 -1.21 28.50 -3.33
C VAL A 171 -0.26 27.43 -3.87
N LEU A 172 1.03 27.60 -3.58
CA LEU A 172 2.09 26.68 -3.97
C LEU A 172 2.82 26.19 -2.72
N ALA A 173 2.84 24.87 -2.53
CA ALA A 173 3.71 24.18 -1.59
C ALA A 173 5.09 23.98 -2.25
N ALA A 174 6.12 24.64 -1.74
CA ALA A 174 7.47 24.57 -2.31
C ALA A 174 8.31 23.44 -1.68
N THR A 175 9.29 22.93 -2.43
CA THR A 175 10.25 21.89 -1.98
C THR A 175 11.11 22.34 -0.80
N GLY A 176 11.29 23.65 -0.64
CA GLY A 176 12.23 24.21 0.33
C GLY A 176 13.71 24.14 -0.10
N TRP A 177 13.99 23.62 -1.30
CA TRP A 177 15.31 23.63 -1.93
C TRP A 177 15.68 25.04 -2.41
N ASP A 178 16.92 25.46 -2.20
CA ASP A 178 17.42 26.78 -2.64
C ASP A 178 18.42 26.72 -3.81
N GLY A 179 18.65 25.52 -4.34
CA GLY A 179 19.64 25.24 -5.37
C GLY A 179 20.87 24.49 -4.87
N ALA A 180 21.06 24.36 -3.55
CA ALA A 180 22.19 23.62 -2.97
C ALA A 180 21.80 22.72 -1.79
N ALA A 181 20.81 23.10 -0.99
CA ALA A 181 20.33 22.30 0.13
C ALA A 181 18.86 22.64 0.45
N TYR A 182 18.23 21.81 1.29
CA TYR A 182 16.96 22.15 1.94
C TYR A 182 17.21 23.18 3.05
N THR A 183 17.10 24.48 2.74
CA THR A 183 17.27 25.58 3.71
C THR A 183 15.96 26.20 4.16
N LYS A 184 14.83 25.78 3.57
CA LYS A 184 13.48 26.21 3.92
C LYS A 184 12.59 25.02 4.21
N THR A 185 11.39 25.28 4.71
CA THR A 185 10.35 24.26 4.93
C THR A 185 10.06 23.49 3.64
N ARG A 186 10.09 22.16 3.73
CA ARG A 186 9.70 21.22 2.67
C ARG A 186 8.18 21.09 2.62
N ALA A 187 7.50 22.18 2.28
CA ALA A 187 6.04 22.22 2.29
C ALA A 187 5.41 21.28 1.24
N ALA A 188 6.13 20.99 0.15
CA ALA A 188 5.66 20.10 -0.90
C ALA A 188 5.58 18.62 -0.49
N ALA A 189 6.50 18.14 0.33
CA ALA A 189 6.66 16.72 0.66
C ALA A 189 5.37 16.04 1.20
N PRO A 190 4.65 16.57 2.21
CA PRO A 190 3.43 15.92 2.67
C PRO A 190 2.31 15.91 1.63
N PHE A 191 2.31 16.86 0.67
CA PHE A 191 1.34 16.84 -0.43
C PHE A 191 1.77 15.91 -1.56
N ALA A 192 3.06 15.70 -1.80
CA ALA A 192 3.55 14.69 -2.73
C ALA A 192 3.17 13.29 -2.24
N VAL A 193 3.41 12.98 -0.96
CA VAL A 193 2.98 11.73 -0.33
C VAL A 193 1.46 11.54 -0.42
N LEU A 194 0.67 12.57 -0.09
CA LEU A 194 -0.79 12.51 -0.21
C LEU A 194 -1.24 12.26 -1.65
N ASP A 195 -0.61 12.92 -2.61
CA ASP A 195 -0.99 12.85 -4.01
C ASP A 195 -0.68 11.47 -4.62
N THR A 196 0.44 10.86 -4.26
CA THR A 196 0.77 9.47 -4.61
C THR A 196 -0.20 8.48 -3.99
N ALA A 197 -0.52 8.62 -2.70
CA ALA A 197 -1.52 7.81 -2.02
C ALA A 197 -2.92 7.94 -2.64
N TYR A 198 -3.30 9.16 -3.03
CA TYR A 198 -4.56 9.45 -3.71
C TYR A 198 -4.60 8.80 -5.10
N THR A 199 -3.51 8.86 -5.87
CA THR A 199 -3.39 8.14 -7.15
C THR A 199 -3.63 6.63 -6.96
N ALA A 200 -2.94 6.00 -6.01
CA ALA A 200 -3.05 4.56 -5.77
C ALA A 200 -4.49 4.15 -5.42
N ALA A 201 -5.11 4.84 -4.47
CA ALA A 201 -6.47 4.55 -4.08
C ALA A 201 -7.49 4.83 -5.19
N ARG A 202 -7.35 5.93 -5.95
CA ARG A 202 -8.28 6.27 -7.05
C ARG A 202 -8.18 5.27 -8.20
N ARG A 203 -6.98 4.76 -8.52
CA ARG A 203 -6.79 3.73 -9.56
C ARG A 203 -7.73 2.55 -9.35
N PHE A 204 -7.75 1.99 -8.13
CA PHE A 204 -8.65 0.88 -7.79
C PHE A 204 -10.12 1.30 -7.65
N LEU A 205 -10.39 2.44 -7.02
CA LEU A 205 -11.78 2.90 -6.82
C LEU A 205 -12.51 3.20 -8.14
N ASP A 206 -11.78 3.62 -9.17
CA ASP A 206 -12.36 4.00 -10.46
C ASP A 206 -12.43 2.86 -11.47
N GLU A 207 -11.49 1.90 -11.41
CA GLU A 207 -11.33 0.88 -12.46
C GLU A 207 -11.81 -0.51 -12.04
N VAL A 208 -11.98 -0.77 -10.75
CA VAL A 208 -12.48 -2.04 -10.22
C VAL A 208 -13.99 -1.95 -9.94
N SER A 209 -14.73 -3.03 -10.22
CA SER A 209 -16.17 -3.09 -10.04
C SER A 209 -16.64 -4.40 -9.38
N PRO A 210 -17.29 -4.34 -8.19
CA PRO A 210 -17.53 -3.14 -7.39
C PRO A 210 -16.22 -2.55 -6.84
N PRO A 211 -16.14 -1.22 -6.60
CA PRO A 211 -14.96 -0.61 -6.00
C PRO A 211 -14.63 -1.24 -4.64
N PRO A 212 -13.34 -1.42 -4.29
CA PRO A 212 -12.96 -1.95 -2.99
C PRO A 212 -13.35 -1.00 -1.85
N GLU A 213 -13.64 -1.58 -0.68
CA GLU A 213 -13.80 -0.80 0.55
C GLU A 213 -12.41 -0.46 1.11
N LEU A 214 -12.07 0.83 1.09
CA LEU A 214 -10.79 1.34 1.59
C LEU A 214 -11.00 2.03 2.94
N PRO A 215 -10.53 1.43 4.07
CA PRO A 215 -10.56 2.09 5.38
C PRO A 215 -9.60 3.29 5.41
N PRO A 216 -9.71 4.15 6.44
CA PRO A 216 -8.76 5.23 6.62
C PRO A 216 -7.31 4.73 6.67
N LEU A 217 -6.41 5.44 5.99
CA LEU A 217 -4.99 5.15 6.00
C LEU A 217 -4.19 6.40 6.35
N LYS A 218 -3.13 6.21 7.12
CA LYS A 218 -2.21 7.26 7.53
C LYS A 218 -0.81 7.01 7.01
N PHE A 219 -0.15 8.10 6.69
CA PHE A 219 1.22 8.16 6.20
C PHE A 219 2.02 9.07 7.13
N ASN A 220 2.97 8.47 7.84
CA ASN A 220 3.86 9.14 8.76
C ASN A 220 5.11 9.59 8.02
N TRP A 221 5.17 10.87 7.69
CA TRP A 221 6.34 11.47 7.05
C TRP A 221 6.94 12.56 7.95
N SER A 222 8.26 12.58 8.07
CA SER A 222 8.98 13.63 8.77
C SER A 222 10.37 13.82 8.18
N ILE A 223 10.90 15.04 8.28
CA ILE A 223 12.30 15.34 7.97
C ILE A 223 13.30 14.60 8.86
N ASP A 224 12.82 13.98 9.95
CA ASP A 224 13.61 13.21 10.91
C ASP A 224 13.49 11.69 10.74
N ASN A 225 12.54 11.20 9.92
CA ASN A 225 12.42 9.80 9.55
C ASN A 225 13.66 9.36 8.77
N ARG A 226 14.41 8.41 9.31
CA ARG A 226 15.73 8.00 8.83
C ARG A 226 15.91 6.47 8.96
N PRO A 227 16.87 5.89 8.22
CA PRO A 227 17.11 4.45 8.23
C PRO A 227 17.88 4.00 9.47
N GLU A 228 17.22 4.09 10.61
CA GLU A 228 17.69 3.64 11.91
C GLU A 228 16.50 2.95 12.59
N ASP A 229 16.65 1.71 13.03
CA ASP A 229 15.59 1.02 13.78
C ASP A 229 15.44 1.61 15.19
N GLY A 230 14.19 1.82 15.64
CA GLY A 230 13.96 2.23 17.02
C GLY A 230 12.62 2.92 17.25
N ASP A 231 12.68 4.05 17.97
CA ASP A 231 11.51 4.84 18.33
C ASP A 231 11.05 5.68 17.13
N LYS A 232 9.91 5.29 16.54
CA LYS A 232 9.28 6.00 15.43
C LYS A 232 8.94 7.44 15.82
N ALA A 233 8.64 7.75 17.07
CA ALA A 233 8.41 9.14 17.51
C ALA A 233 9.69 10.01 17.49
N MET A 234 10.85 9.38 17.36
CA MET A 234 12.14 10.05 17.14
C MET A 234 12.61 9.99 15.68
N GLY A 235 11.78 9.47 14.77
CA GLY A 235 12.09 9.26 13.35
C GLY A 235 13.01 8.07 13.09
N GLN A 236 13.16 7.14 14.04
CA GLN A 236 13.89 5.89 13.84
C GLN A 236 12.93 4.85 13.24
N VAL A 237 12.80 4.84 11.91
CA VAL A 237 11.80 4.03 11.21
C VAL A 237 12.40 2.86 10.43
N GLY A 238 13.73 2.69 10.42
CA GLY A 238 14.42 1.58 9.74
C GLY A 238 14.47 1.72 8.21
N THR A 239 13.31 1.71 7.57
CA THR A 239 13.09 1.97 6.13
C THR A 239 11.72 2.61 5.93
N SER A 240 11.37 3.06 4.74
CA SER A 240 9.96 3.23 4.40
C SER A 240 9.28 1.87 4.48
N HIS A 241 8.17 1.79 5.21
CA HIS A 241 7.45 0.54 5.45
C HIS A 241 5.98 0.76 5.85
N PHE A 242 5.13 -0.21 5.54
CA PHE A 242 3.87 -0.44 6.24
C PHE A 242 4.10 -1.27 7.51
N ASP A 243 3.56 -0.84 8.65
CA ASP A 243 3.78 -1.53 9.94
C ASP A 243 2.63 -2.45 10.38
N GLY A 244 1.64 -2.65 9.52
CA GLY A 244 0.41 -3.38 9.82
C GLY A 244 -0.78 -2.47 10.16
N GLU A 245 -0.55 -1.19 10.47
CA GLU A 245 -1.60 -0.19 10.75
C GLU A 245 -1.41 1.09 9.93
N GLU A 246 -0.20 1.62 9.86
CA GLU A 246 0.13 2.90 9.22
C GLU A 246 1.41 2.76 8.37
N LEU A 247 1.58 3.67 7.41
CA LEU A 247 2.82 3.74 6.62
C LEU A 247 3.78 4.72 7.26
N TYR A 248 5.07 4.43 7.21
CA TYR A 248 6.16 5.32 7.60
C TYR A 248 7.03 5.58 6.39
N ILE A 249 7.28 6.86 6.08
CA ILE A 249 8.00 7.29 4.89
C ILE A 249 9.28 8.02 5.32
N LEU A 250 10.42 7.65 4.76
CA LEU A 250 11.70 8.30 5.01
C LEU A 250 11.70 9.74 4.49
N GLY A 251 12.43 10.60 5.17
CA GLY A 251 12.51 12.01 4.83
C GLY A 251 13.82 12.65 5.28
N LYS A 252 14.85 11.88 5.62
CA LYS A 252 16.11 12.44 6.12
C LYS A 252 16.98 12.90 4.97
N ALA A 253 16.99 14.22 4.76
CA ALA A 253 17.86 14.84 3.77
C ALA A 253 19.33 14.40 3.91
N ASP A 254 20.01 14.26 2.77
CA ASP A 254 21.39 13.80 2.65
C ASP A 254 21.64 12.33 3.06
N VAL A 255 20.58 11.59 3.41
CA VAL A 255 20.62 10.18 3.78
C VAL A 255 19.69 9.39 2.86
N ASP A 256 18.39 9.65 2.96
CA ASP A 256 17.33 8.88 2.30
C ASP A 256 16.00 9.66 2.37
N THR A 257 15.34 9.88 1.22
CA THR A 257 14.15 10.72 1.13
C THR A 257 13.13 10.20 0.13
N ASP A 258 12.06 9.58 0.63
CA ASP A 258 11.08 8.90 -0.22
C ASP A 258 9.86 9.74 -0.61
N GLU A 259 9.77 11.00 -0.15
CA GLU A 259 8.60 11.85 -0.41
C GLU A 259 8.27 12.11 -1.89
N PHE A 260 9.25 11.92 -2.79
CA PHE A 260 9.09 12.02 -4.23
C PHE A 260 9.28 10.67 -4.94
N ASP A 261 9.67 9.62 -4.21
CA ASP A 261 9.91 8.28 -4.75
C ASP A 261 8.56 7.54 -4.79
N SER A 262 7.80 7.83 -5.85
CA SER A 262 6.39 7.47 -5.93
C SER A 262 6.18 5.96 -5.91
N HIS A 263 7.04 5.17 -6.56
CA HIS A 263 6.94 3.71 -6.55
C HIS A 263 7.16 3.12 -5.15
N ILE A 264 8.06 3.69 -4.34
CA ILE A 264 8.25 3.27 -2.93
C ILE A 264 6.96 3.48 -2.14
N ILE A 265 6.35 4.67 -2.24
CA ILE A 265 5.10 4.96 -1.53
C ILE A 265 3.96 4.03 -1.99
N VAL A 266 3.88 3.72 -3.28
CA VAL A 266 2.84 2.79 -3.80
C VAL A 266 3.15 1.34 -3.42
N HIS A 267 4.41 0.93 -3.37
CA HIS A 267 4.82 -0.39 -2.89
C HIS A 267 4.34 -0.60 -1.44
N GLU A 268 4.62 0.34 -0.55
CA GLU A 268 4.14 0.27 0.84
C GLU A 268 2.62 0.33 0.95
N TRP A 269 1.98 1.12 0.08
CA TRP A 269 0.53 1.14 -0.02
C TRP A 269 -0.02 -0.22 -0.49
N GLY A 270 0.73 -0.93 -1.34
CA GLY A 270 0.45 -2.28 -1.81
C GLY A 270 0.35 -3.28 -0.67
N HIS A 271 1.27 -3.24 0.31
CA HIS A 271 1.19 -4.11 1.50
C HIS A 271 -0.08 -3.85 2.30
N TRP A 272 -0.41 -2.57 2.54
CA TRP A 272 -1.66 -2.22 3.19
C TRP A 272 -2.87 -2.70 2.38
N PHE A 273 -2.84 -2.54 1.06
CA PHE A 273 -3.92 -2.91 0.17
C PHE A 273 -4.17 -4.43 0.16
N ASP A 274 -3.10 -5.24 0.10
CA ASP A 274 -3.19 -6.70 0.15
C ASP A 274 -3.70 -7.17 1.52
N GLN A 275 -3.18 -6.64 2.62
CA GLN A 275 -3.68 -6.96 3.97
C GLN A 275 -5.16 -6.59 4.13
N THR A 276 -5.59 -5.47 3.55
CA THR A 276 -6.93 -4.91 3.76
C THR A 276 -7.99 -5.54 2.87
N THR A 277 -7.68 -5.74 1.58
CA THR A 277 -8.65 -6.17 0.58
C THR A 277 -8.45 -7.61 0.15
N GLY A 278 -7.22 -8.11 0.24
CA GLY A 278 -6.78 -9.47 -0.05
C GLY A 278 -6.57 -10.28 1.23
N ARG A 279 -5.40 -10.93 1.34
CA ARG A 279 -4.89 -11.59 2.54
C ARG A 279 -3.37 -11.63 2.41
N ALA A 280 -2.66 -11.15 3.42
CA ALA A 280 -1.20 -11.19 3.46
C ALA A 280 -0.72 -12.29 4.43
N ASP A 281 -0.15 -13.38 3.88
CA ASP A 281 0.48 -14.46 4.69
C ASP A 281 2.00 -14.29 4.81
N THR A 282 2.55 -13.14 4.39
CA THR A 282 3.99 -12.84 4.46
C THR A 282 4.51 -12.92 5.90
N ILE A 283 5.79 -13.27 6.01
CA ILE A 283 6.50 -13.41 7.28
C ILE A 283 7.51 -12.28 7.50
N GLY A 284 7.63 -11.37 6.52
CA GLY A 284 8.58 -10.28 6.50
C GLY A 284 10.04 -10.74 6.66
N GLY A 285 10.87 -9.82 7.13
CA GLY A 285 12.30 -10.03 7.34
C GLY A 285 13.15 -9.52 6.18
N THR A 286 14.47 -9.45 6.37
CA THR A 286 15.41 -8.91 5.37
C THR A 286 15.33 -9.67 4.05
N HIS A 287 15.26 -8.94 2.94
CA HIS A 287 15.06 -9.47 1.60
C HIS A 287 15.76 -8.61 0.55
N GLY A 288 15.68 -9.04 -0.70
CA GLY A 288 16.16 -8.25 -1.83
C GLY A 288 15.98 -9.00 -3.15
N ALA A 289 16.01 -8.24 -4.24
CA ALA A 289 15.50 -8.65 -5.56
C ALA A 289 16.10 -9.92 -6.19
N SER A 290 17.15 -10.52 -5.61
CA SER A 290 17.76 -11.75 -6.11
C SER A 290 17.91 -12.82 -5.03
N ASP A 291 17.27 -12.65 -3.87
CA ASP A 291 17.26 -13.65 -2.81
C ASP A 291 16.38 -14.86 -3.19
N ILE A 292 16.64 -15.99 -2.54
CA ILE A 292 15.83 -17.21 -2.65
C ILE A 292 14.97 -17.30 -1.39
N GLU A 293 13.78 -16.72 -1.46
CA GLU A 293 12.95 -16.37 -0.32
C GLU A 293 11.88 -17.41 -0.03
N ASP A 294 11.31 -17.31 1.17
CA ASP A 294 10.01 -17.92 1.45
C ASP A 294 8.98 -17.42 0.42
N PRO A 295 8.19 -18.31 -0.22
CA PRO A 295 7.26 -17.92 -1.27
C PRO A 295 6.16 -16.94 -0.83
N ARG A 296 5.90 -16.81 0.47
CA ARG A 296 4.96 -15.82 1.02
C ARG A 296 5.57 -14.43 1.04
N LEU A 297 6.88 -14.35 1.26
CA LEU A 297 7.63 -13.10 1.20
C LEU A 297 7.80 -12.67 -0.25
N ALA A 298 8.34 -13.55 -1.11
CA ALA A 298 8.50 -13.26 -2.54
C ALA A 298 7.19 -12.79 -3.21
N TRP A 299 6.07 -13.40 -2.82
CA TRP A 299 4.75 -12.95 -3.27
C TRP A 299 4.40 -11.55 -2.80
N SER A 300 4.56 -11.26 -1.51
CA SER A 300 4.21 -9.97 -0.91
C SER A 300 5.03 -8.83 -1.54
N GLU A 301 6.35 -8.97 -1.57
CA GLU A 301 7.25 -7.94 -2.08
C GLU A 301 7.07 -7.76 -3.60
N GLY A 302 7.02 -8.87 -4.36
CA GLY A 302 6.83 -8.82 -5.80
C GLY A 302 5.45 -8.28 -6.20
N LEU A 303 4.37 -8.65 -5.49
CA LEU A 303 3.05 -8.07 -5.72
C LEU A 303 3.08 -6.55 -5.53
N CYS A 304 3.71 -6.07 -4.45
CA CYS A 304 3.72 -4.65 -4.13
C CYS A 304 4.56 -3.84 -5.12
N THR A 305 5.71 -4.37 -5.56
CA THR A 305 6.51 -3.75 -6.63
C THR A 305 5.77 -3.77 -7.97
N GLY A 306 5.15 -4.89 -8.36
CA GLY A 306 4.35 -4.96 -9.58
C GLY A 306 3.15 -4.00 -9.55
N LEU A 307 2.43 -3.92 -8.43
CA LEU A 307 1.34 -2.97 -8.22
C LEU A 307 1.78 -1.52 -8.33
N SER A 308 3.01 -1.19 -7.89
CA SER A 308 3.55 0.16 -8.02
C SER A 308 3.62 0.61 -9.48
N ALA A 309 4.09 -0.25 -10.39
CA ALA A 309 4.11 0.02 -11.82
C ALA A 309 2.70 0.03 -12.43
N ILE A 310 1.81 -0.89 -12.03
CA ILE A 310 0.40 -0.91 -12.51
C ILE A 310 -0.36 0.38 -12.17
N VAL A 311 -0.14 0.90 -10.96
CA VAL A 311 -0.78 2.13 -10.48
C VAL A 311 -0.22 3.36 -11.19
N LEU A 312 1.08 3.37 -11.48
CA LEU A 312 1.81 4.51 -12.03
C LEU A 312 1.98 4.45 -13.56
N ASP A 313 1.48 3.39 -14.21
CA ASP A 313 1.43 3.19 -15.67
C ASP A 313 1.10 4.50 -16.42
N PRO A 314 1.92 4.92 -17.41
CA PRO A 314 2.99 4.16 -18.07
C PRO A 314 4.38 4.28 -17.43
N ASP A 315 4.50 4.75 -16.19
CA ASP A 315 5.78 4.80 -15.50
C ASP A 315 6.09 3.47 -14.78
N THR A 316 6.87 2.62 -15.44
CA THR A 316 7.30 1.30 -14.95
C THR A 316 8.61 1.33 -14.17
N THR A 317 9.28 2.48 -14.11
CA THR A 317 10.62 2.57 -13.53
C THR A 317 10.54 2.86 -12.03
N TYR A 318 10.69 1.81 -11.24
CA TYR A 318 10.86 1.90 -9.80
C TYR A 318 12.11 2.70 -9.46
N THR A 319 12.00 3.69 -8.58
CA THR A 319 13.08 4.61 -8.21
C THR A 319 13.14 4.84 -6.71
N ASP A 320 14.37 5.02 -6.21
CA ASP A 320 14.69 5.31 -4.81
C ASP A 320 15.85 6.30 -4.77
N SER A 321 15.66 7.43 -4.09
CA SER A 321 16.60 8.53 -4.01
C SER A 321 17.27 8.65 -2.63
N SER A 322 18.60 8.73 -2.63
CA SER A 322 19.39 8.69 -1.40
C SER A 322 20.68 9.51 -1.45
N GLY A 323 21.38 9.52 -0.31
CA GLY A 323 22.71 10.10 -0.16
C GLY A 323 22.76 11.64 -0.16
N PRO A 324 23.99 12.21 -0.05
CA PRO A 324 24.17 13.65 0.05
C PRO A 324 23.57 14.43 -1.12
N GLY A 325 22.69 15.38 -0.82
CA GLY A 325 21.95 16.17 -1.80
C GLY A 325 20.98 15.38 -2.66
N GLN A 326 20.57 14.17 -2.22
CA GLN A 326 19.76 13.22 -3.01
C GLN A 326 20.40 12.93 -4.38
N ALA A 327 21.74 12.87 -4.40
CA ALA A 327 22.55 12.76 -5.61
C ALA A 327 23.00 11.32 -5.92
N SER A 328 22.33 10.34 -5.32
CA SER A 328 22.53 8.89 -5.49
C SER A 328 21.17 8.20 -5.38
N GLY A 329 21.10 6.93 -5.78
CA GLY A 329 19.88 6.15 -5.74
C GLY A 329 20.04 4.88 -6.56
N PHE A 330 18.92 4.27 -6.92
CA PHE A 330 18.85 3.26 -7.97
C PHE A 330 17.55 3.37 -8.75
N SER A 331 17.50 2.70 -9.90
CA SER A 331 16.28 2.51 -10.66
C SER A 331 16.17 1.06 -11.17
N ASN A 332 14.95 0.52 -11.20
CA ASN A 332 14.63 -0.77 -11.77
C ASN A 332 13.38 -0.65 -12.65
N ASP A 333 13.50 -1.03 -13.92
CA ASP A 333 12.33 -1.07 -14.81
C ASP A 333 11.59 -2.39 -14.59
N VAL A 334 10.38 -2.32 -14.03
CA VAL A 334 9.57 -3.49 -13.66
C VAL A 334 9.17 -4.30 -14.89
N GLU A 335 9.09 -3.65 -16.05
CA GLU A 335 8.79 -4.29 -17.34
C GLU A 335 9.97 -5.10 -17.90
N VAL A 336 11.17 -4.95 -17.34
CA VAL A 336 12.32 -5.73 -17.77
C VAL A 336 12.30 -7.09 -17.10
N ASN A 337 11.94 -8.12 -17.86
CA ASN A 337 11.86 -9.49 -17.39
C ASN A 337 13.26 -10.17 -17.26
N HIS A 338 13.67 -10.51 -16.03
CA HIS A 338 14.97 -11.14 -15.71
C HIS A 338 14.86 -12.67 -15.57
N LYS A 339 15.56 -13.40 -16.45
CA LYS A 339 15.52 -14.87 -16.48
C LYS A 339 16.87 -15.57 -16.57
N ASP A 340 17.96 -14.83 -16.43
CA ASP A 340 19.30 -15.42 -16.31
C ASP A 340 19.48 -16.06 -14.93
N VAL A 341 20.21 -17.18 -14.85
CA VAL A 341 20.37 -17.95 -13.61
C VAL A 341 20.98 -17.09 -12.49
N GLU A 342 21.81 -16.11 -12.84
CA GLU A 342 22.43 -15.18 -11.90
C GLU A 342 21.41 -14.26 -11.18
N SER A 343 20.21 -14.09 -11.74
CA SER A 343 19.10 -13.37 -11.12
C SER A 343 18.22 -14.25 -10.20
N ASN A 344 18.52 -15.55 -10.10
CA ASN A 344 17.74 -16.55 -9.35
C ASN A 344 16.23 -16.56 -9.70
N PRO A 345 15.84 -16.68 -10.97
CA PRO A 345 14.43 -16.62 -11.35
C PRO A 345 13.66 -17.81 -10.76
N GLY A 346 12.44 -17.55 -10.28
CA GLY A 346 11.59 -18.58 -9.71
C GLY A 346 10.45 -18.06 -8.83
N TRP A 347 9.60 -18.98 -8.40
CA TRP A 347 8.45 -18.73 -7.52
C TRP A 347 8.81 -18.24 -6.10
N PHE A 348 10.11 -18.17 -5.80
CA PHE A 348 10.73 -17.74 -4.55
C PHE A 348 11.50 -16.42 -4.70
N SER A 349 11.40 -15.73 -5.84
CA SER A 349 12.10 -14.48 -6.13
C SER A 349 11.08 -13.35 -6.27
N GLU A 350 11.19 -12.30 -5.44
CA GLU A 350 10.34 -11.10 -5.56
C GLU A 350 10.43 -10.46 -6.95
N ARG A 351 11.63 -10.45 -7.56
CA ARG A 351 11.85 -9.92 -8.92
C ARG A 351 11.18 -10.73 -10.02
N THR A 352 11.03 -12.04 -9.82
CA THR A 352 10.25 -12.86 -10.77
C THR A 352 8.77 -12.59 -10.59
N VAL A 353 8.31 -12.45 -9.35
CA VAL A 353 6.89 -12.17 -9.06
C VAL A 353 6.49 -10.79 -9.57
N GLU A 354 7.30 -9.75 -9.37
CA GLU A 354 6.97 -8.38 -9.82
C GLU A 354 6.74 -8.31 -11.33
N GLY A 355 7.64 -8.91 -12.13
CA GLY A 355 7.51 -8.96 -13.59
C GLY A 355 6.28 -9.73 -14.02
N ILE A 356 6.04 -10.93 -13.45
CA ILE A 356 4.82 -11.70 -13.75
C ILE A 356 3.56 -10.90 -13.41
N VAL A 357 3.51 -10.20 -12.26
CA VAL A 357 2.33 -9.41 -11.87
C VAL A 357 2.08 -8.28 -12.88
N TYR A 358 3.13 -7.62 -13.35
CA TYR A 358 3.03 -6.55 -14.33
C TYR A 358 2.63 -7.07 -15.73
N ASP A 359 3.29 -8.12 -16.25
CA ASP A 359 2.98 -8.75 -17.55
C ASP A 359 1.53 -9.29 -17.58
N LEU A 360 0.99 -9.73 -16.44
CA LEU A 360 -0.43 -10.14 -16.37
C LEU A 360 -1.39 -8.95 -16.60
N TYR A 361 -0.96 -7.73 -16.30
CA TYR A 361 -1.77 -6.51 -16.35
C TYR A 361 -1.78 -5.84 -17.74
N ASP A 362 -0.62 -5.58 -18.34
CA ASP A 362 -0.41 -4.51 -19.32
C ASP A 362 -0.75 -4.86 -20.78
N GLY A 363 -0.76 -6.14 -21.14
CA GLY A 363 -1.29 -6.59 -22.43
C GLY A 363 -0.24 -7.23 -23.34
N PRO A 364 -0.65 -7.80 -24.50
CA PRO A 364 0.22 -8.59 -25.37
C PRO A 364 1.27 -7.74 -26.11
N ASP A 365 2.31 -7.34 -25.42
CA ASP A 365 3.38 -6.47 -25.93
C ASP A 365 4.67 -7.25 -26.24
N GLU A 366 4.80 -8.47 -25.70
CA GLU A 366 5.95 -9.35 -25.89
C GLU A 366 5.59 -10.72 -26.50
N PRO A 367 6.49 -11.45 -27.17
CA PRO A 367 6.15 -12.74 -27.77
C PRO A 367 5.79 -13.85 -26.77
N PHE A 368 6.14 -13.68 -25.50
CA PHE A 368 5.88 -14.65 -24.43
C PHE A 368 4.75 -14.22 -23.50
N ASP A 369 4.45 -12.92 -23.42
CA ASP A 369 3.27 -12.41 -22.76
C ASP A 369 2.16 -12.12 -23.77
N GLN A 370 1.04 -12.81 -23.62
CA GLN A 370 -0.19 -12.55 -24.36
C GLN A 370 -1.37 -12.31 -23.41
N VAL A 371 -1.06 -12.07 -22.14
CA VAL A 371 -2.03 -11.79 -21.08
C VAL A 371 -2.33 -10.28 -21.12
N GLY A 372 -3.10 -9.77 -20.17
CA GLY A 372 -3.73 -8.45 -20.27
C GLY A 372 -5.08 -8.45 -19.57
N VAL A 373 -5.11 -8.95 -18.33
CA VAL A 373 -6.33 -9.04 -17.54
C VAL A 373 -6.74 -7.69 -16.95
N GLY A 374 -5.85 -6.70 -17.02
CA GLY A 374 -6.02 -5.39 -16.41
C GLY A 374 -6.16 -5.44 -14.89
N ILE A 375 -6.31 -4.27 -14.27
CA ILE A 375 -6.39 -4.15 -12.81
C ILE A 375 -7.58 -4.92 -12.20
N GLY A 376 -8.70 -4.97 -12.93
CA GLY A 376 -9.89 -5.73 -12.51
C GLY A 376 -9.64 -7.23 -12.41
N GLY A 377 -8.93 -7.82 -13.37
CA GLY A 377 -8.59 -9.24 -13.35
C GLY A 377 -7.59 -9.60 -12.26
N ILE A 378 -6.60 -8.73 -12.01
CA ILE A 378 -5.68 -8.87 -10.86
C ILE A 378 -6.46 -8.83 -9.55
N TYR A 379 -7.34 -7.84 -9.38
CA TYR A 379 -8.15 -7.71 -8.17
C TYR A 379 -9.07 -8.92 -7.96
N ASP A 380 -9.78 -9.39 -8.99
CA ASP A 380 -10.64 -10.57 -8.90
C ASP A 380 -9.85 -11.83 -8.46
N ALA A 381 -8.62 -11.99 -8.95
CA ALA A 381 -7.74 -13.08 -8.54
C ALA A 381 -7.34 -12.96 -7.06
N LEU A 382 -7.00 -11.76 -6.56
CA LEU A 382 -6.75 -11.52 -5.12
C LEU A 382 -7.99 -11.86 -4.26
N GLN A 383 -9.19 -11.54 -4.74
CA GLN A 383 -10.44 -11.84 -4.02
C GLN A 383 -10.73 -13.34 -3.90
N ILE A 384 -10.34 -14.14 -4.90
CA ILE A 384 -10.42 -15.60 -4.85
C ILE A 384 -9.28 -16.16 -3.99
N GLN A 385 -8.06 -15.66 -4.15
CA GLN A 385 -6.86 -16.12 -3.43
C GLN A 385 -7.05 -16.05 -1.92
N LYS A 386 -7.60 -14.95 -1.40
CA LYS A 386 -7.82 -14.78 0.06
C LYS A 386 -8.76 -15.81 0.70
N GLN A 387 -9.51 -16.57 -0.11
CA GLN A 387 -10.41 -17.63 0.37
C GLN A 387 -9.76 -19.02 0.32
N ARG A 388 -8.54 -19.16 -0.22
CA ARG A 388 -7.88 -20.47 -0.36
C ARG A 388 -7.33 -20.98 0.96
N ALA A 389 -7.26 -22.31 1.10
CA ALA A 389 -6.66 -22.95 2.27
C ALA A 389 -5.12 -22.85 2.29
N SER A 390 -4.48 -22.79 1.12
CA SER A 390 -3.03 -22.54 0.97
C SER A 390 -2.66 -21.14 1.45
N PHE A 391 -1.38 -20.87 1.69
CA PHE A 391 -0.91 -19.49 1.87
C PHE A 391 -0.99 -18.67 0.58
N THR A 392 -0.95 -17.35 0.71
CA THR A 392 -0.79 -16.41 -0.39
C THR A 392 0.64 -16.46 -0.93
N THR A 393 0.74 -17.05 -2.11
CA THR A 393 1.96 -17.21 -2.92
C THR A 393 1.60 -17.01 -4.40
N LEU A 394 2.61 -16.92 -5.27
CA LEU A 394 2.41 -16.92 -6.72
C LEU A 394 1.52 -18.08 -7.21
N PHE A 395 1.67 -19.28 -6.62
CA PHE A 395 0.86 -20.45 -6.97
C PHE A 395 -0.64 -20.22 -6.72
N SER A 396 -0.98 -19.80 -5.50
CA SER A 396 -2.37 -19.53 -5.12
C SER A 396 -2.99 -18.38 -5.92
N PHE A 397 -2.19 -17.38 -6.31
CA PHE A 397 -2.64 -16.27 -7.13
C PHE A 397 -2.91 -16.72 -8.57
N VAL A 398 -1.95 -17.37 -9.22
CA VAL A 398 -2.11 -17.83 -10.61
C VAL A 398 -3.24 -18.87 -10.73
N ALA A 399 -3.40 -19.77 -9.77
CA ALA A 399 -4.54 -20.68 -9.72
C ALA A 399 -5.88 -19.91 -9.67
N SER A 400 -5.95 -18.85 -8.86
CA SER A 400 -7.12 -17.96 -8.75
C SER A 400 -7.38 -17.16 -10.02
N LEU A 401 -6.31 -16.68 -10.67
CA LEU A 401 -6.40 -15.92 -11.90
C LEU A 401 -6.91 -16.79 -13.06
N LYS A 402 -6.44 -18.04 -13.16
CA LYS A 402 -6.94 -18.99 -14.16
C LYS A 402 -8.39 -19.38 -13.89
N GLU A 403 -8.80 -19.45 -12.63
CA GLU A 403 -10.20 -19.71 -12.25
C GLU A 403 -11.13 -18.59 -12.70
N SER A 404 -10.74 -17.32 -12.52
CA SER A 404 -11.52 -16.16 -13.01
C SER A 404 -11.37 -15.91 -14.52
N ASN A 405 -10.26 -16.32 -15.13
CA ASN A 405 -9.93 -16.11 -16.55
C ASN A 405 -9.57 -17.42 -17.29
N PRO A 406 -10.47 -18.42 -17.37
CA PRO A 406 -10.12 -19.73 -17.93
C PRO A 406 -9.72 -19.70 -19.41
N GLY A 407 -10.11 -18.67 -20.15
CA GLY A 407 -9.70 -18.47 -21.54
C GLY A 407 -8.23 -18.04 -21.70
N ALA A 408 -7.66 -17.37 -20.71
CA ALA A 408 -6.27 -16.89 -20.70
C ALA A 408 -5.30 -17.92 -20.09
N ALA A 409 -5.80 -19.02 -19.51
CA ALA A 409 -4.96 -19.99 -18.82
C ALA A 409 -3.74 -20.50 -19.63
N PRO A 410 -3.85 -20.81 -20.95
CA PRO A 410 -2.69 -21.19 -21.75
C PRO A 410 -1.64 -20.08 -21.91
N ASP A 411 -2.08 -18.83 -22.00
CA ASP A 411 -1.19 -17.67 -22.15
C ASP A 411 -0.52 -17.34 -20.81
N ILE A 412 -1.25 -17.47 -19.70
CA ILE A 412 -0.69 -17.40 -18.34
C ILE A 412 0.37 -18.48 -18.13
N ASP A 413 0.14 -19.71 -18.60
CA ASP A 413 1.15 -20.78 -18.54
C ASP A 413 2.39 -20.49 -19.37
N ALA A 414 2.22 -19.87 -20.54
CA ALA A 414 3.32 -19.45 -21.40
C ALA A 414 4.16 -18.37 -20.73
N LEU A 415 3.50 -17.40 -20.09
CA LEU A 415 4.11 -16.33 -19.31
C LEU A 415 4.93 -16.88 -18.13
N THR A 416 4.34 -17.68 -17.24
CA THR A 416 5.08 -18.21 -16.09
C THR A 416 6.26 -19.09 -16.52
N SER A 417 6.09 -19.87 -17.60
CA SER A 417 7.15 -20.73 -18.14
C SER A 417 8.30 -19.97 -18.79
N PHE A 418 8.14 -18.67 -19.12
CA PHE A 418 9.20 -17.85 -19.69
C PHE A 418 10.45 -17.78 -18.78
N TYR A 419 10.22 -17.82 -17.47
CA TYR A 419 11.24 -17.71 -16.42
C TYR A 419 12.04 -18.99 -16.20
N ASN A 420 11.77 -20.07 -16.96
CA ASN A 420 12.57 -21.29 -16.88
C ASN A 420 14.01 -21.04 -17.36
N ALA A 421 14.96 -21.10 -16.42
CA ALA A 421 16.37 -20.81 -16.64
C ALA A 421 17.27 -22.05 -16.51
N SER A 422 16.94 -22.96 -15.59
CA SER A 422 17.69 -24.20 -15.34
C SER A 422 16.83 -25.24 -14.60
N ALA A 423 17.40 -26.37 -14.21
CA ALA A 423 16.67 -27.38 -13.43
C ALA A 423 16.26 -26.90 -12.02
N ASP A 424 16.98 -25.92 -11.46
CA ASP A 424 16.73 -25.43 -10.10
C ASP A 424 16.04 -24.06 -10.07
N PHE A 425 16.12 -23.31 -11.17
CA PHE A 425 15.67 -21.91 -11.27
C PHE A 425 14.68 -21.77 -12.43
N GLY A 426 13.44 -21.44 -12.09
CA GLY A 426 12.32 -21.37 -13.02
C GLY A 426 10.98 -21.56 -12.32
N ILE A 427 9.93 -21.60 -13.15
CA ILE A 427 8.56 -21.86 -12.73
C ILE A 427 7.96 -22.82 -13.76
N ASP A 428 7.34 -23.90 -13.30
CA ASP A 428 6.54 -24.78 -14.16
C ASP A 428 5.12 -24.21 -14.34
N PRO A 429 4.37 -24.64 -15.37
CA PRO A 429 2.94 -24.34 -15.47
C PRO A 429 2.19 -24.62 -14.16
N ILE A 430 1.61 -23.57 -13.57
CA ILE A 430 0.97 -23.65 -12.25
C ILE A 430 -0.38 -24.34 -12.37
N GLU A 431 -0.47 -25.59 -11.90
CA GLU A 431 -1.68 -26.41 -11.98
C GLU A 431 -2.73 -26.05 -10.91
N ASP A 432 -2.27 -25.75 -9.69
CA ASP A 432 -3.11 -25.48 -8.53
C ASP A 432 -2.40 -24.57 -7.50
N GLU A 433 -3.10 -24.21 -6.44
CA GLU A 433 -2.58 -23.37 -5.36
C GLU A 433 -1.47 -24.04 -4.52
N TRP A 434 -1.24 -25.34 -4.69
CA TRP A 434 -0.30 -26.14 -3.92
C TRP A 434 1.06 -26.29 -4.60
N GLY A 435 1.22 -25.74 -5.81
CA GLY A 435 2.43 -25.91 -6.61
C GLY A 435 2.64 -27.37 -7.03
N THR A 436 1.54 -28.10 -7.28
CA THR A 436 1.61 -29.49 -7.74
C THR A 436 2.45 -29.58 -9.01
N ASN A 437 3.33 -30.59 -9.06
CA ASN A 437 4.26 -30.86 -10.16
C ASN A 437 5.39 -29.84 -10.39
N GLU A 438 5.54 -28.81 -9.55
CA GLU A 438 6.70 -27.89 -9.62
C GLU A 438 8.03 -28.66 -9.45
N THR A 439 9.01 -28.36 -10.30
CA THR A 439 10.30 -29.04 -10.37
C THR A 439 11.50 -28.16 -10.03
N HIS A 440 11.35 -26.85 -9.97
CA HIS A 440 12.42 -25.89 -9.67
C HIS A 440 12.55 -25.68 -8.16
N SER A 441 13.70 -26.06 -7.60
CA SER A 441 13.90 -26.16 -6.16
C SER A 441 14.52 -24.93 -5.49
N GLY A 442 14.93 -23.93 -6.27
CA GLY A 442 15.76 -22.81 -5.78
C GLY A 442 17.13 -23.28 -5.26
N GLY A 443 17.66 -24.37 -5.83
CA GLY A 443 18.89 -25.02 -5.38
C GLY A 443 18.74 -25.80 -4.06
N PHE A 444 17.53 -25.92 -3.52
CA PHE A 444 17.24 -26.64 -2.29
C PHE A 444 16.13 -27.67 -2.48
N THR A 445 16.48 -28.92 -2.75
CA THR A 445 15.49 -29.99 -3.03
C THR A 445 14.45 -30.21 -1.92
N GLY A 446 14.74 -29.81 -0.68
CA GLY A 446 13.80 -29.89 0.44
C GLY A 446 12.59 -28.97 0.29
N SER A 447 12.63 -27.98 -0.60
CA SER A 447 11.51 -27.10 -0.96
C SER A 447 10.44 -27.81 -1.79
N LEU A 448 10.74 -29.00 -2.34
CA LEU A 448 9.82 -29.75 -3.19
C LEU A 448 9.37 -31.09 -2.55
N PRO A 449 8.12 -31.53 -2.79
CA PRO A 449 7.00 -30.75 -3.32
C PRO A 449 6.74 -29.49 -2.48
N VAL A 450 6.27 -28.41 -3.11
CA VAL A 450 6.06 -27.09 -2.46
C VAL A 450 5.23 -27.25 -1.19
N TYR A 451 4.10 -27.96 -1.29
CA TYR A 451 3.34 -28.46 -0.15
C TYR A 451 3.39 -29.98 -0.08
N LYS A 452 3.88 -30.51 1.05
CA LYS A 452 3.97 -31.94 1.32
C LYS A 452 2.66 -32.45 1.93
N GLN A 453 2.38 -33.75 1.80
CA GLN A 453 1.18 -34.37 2.39
C GLN A 453 1.49 -34.93 3.79
N GLY A 454 0.89 -34.32 4.81
CA GLY A 454 0.98 -34.70 6.22
C GLY A 454 -0.18 -35.59 6.63
N VAL A 455 0.07 -36.90 6.74
CA VAL A 455 -0.93 -37.92 7.08
C VAL A 455 -0.79 -38.31 8.54
N VAL A 456 -1.90 -38.31 9.27
CA VAL A 456 -1.93 -38.72 10.68
C VAL A 456 -1.47 -40.17 10.83
N GLY A 457 -0.58 -40.41 11.79
CA GLY A 457 0.06 -41.70 12.07
C GLY A 457 1.45 -41.87 11.45
N ASN A 458 1.96 -40.86 10.72
CA ASN A 458 3.27 -40.90 10.08
C ASN A 458 4.29 -39.97 10.74
N THR A 459 5.57 -40.28 10.49
CA THR A 459 6.72 -39.43 10.78
C THR A 459 7.43 -39.10 9.47
N TYR A 460 7.83 -37.84 9.31
CA TYR A 460 8.48 -37.29 8.14
C TYR A 460 9.80 -36.64 8.53
N THR A 461 10.84 -36.80 7.71
CA THR A 461 12.10 -36.06 7.90
C THR A 461 12.10 -34.83 7.01
N VAL A 462 12.38 -33.68 7.60
CA VAL A 462 12.51 -32.38 6.93
C VAL A 462 13.98 -31.98 6.95
N ASP A 463 14.53 -31.60 5.81
CA ASP A 463 15.86 -30.98 5.72
C ASP A 463 15.73 -29.46 5.85
N LEU A 464 16.72 -28.82 6.48
CA LEU A 464 16.84 -27.38 6.69
C LEU A 464 18.31 -26.95 6.56
N THR A 465 18.55 -25.68 6.21
CA THR A 465 19.89 -25.10 6.11
C THR A 465 20.17 -24.21 7.33
N GLY A 466 21.34 -24.32 7.96
CA GLY A 466 21.74 -23.39 9.03
C GLY A 466 22.53 -22.19 8.51
N ASP A 467 22.65 -21.15 9.35
CA ASP A 467 23.31 -19.86 9.06
C ASP A 467 22.71 -19.11 7.86
N VAL A 468 21.38 -19.14 7.77
CA VAL A 468 20.58 -18.36 6.81
C VAL A 468 19.36 -17.80 7.52
N GLU A 469 18.87 -16.64 7.08
CA GLU A 469 17.73 -15.97 7.69
C GLU A 469 16.46 -16.85 7.63
N SER A 470 15.61 -16.74 8.64
CA SER A 470 14.43 -17.61 8.79
C SER A 470 13.36 -17.41 7.71
N ASN A 471 13.48 -16.36 6.89
CA ASN A 471 12.62 -16.05 5.76
C ASN A 471 13.19 -16.52 4.41
N ARG A 472 14.24 -17.34 4.41
CA ARG A 472 14.76 -17.99 3.19
C ARG A 472 14.00 -19.27 2.88
N LEU A 473 13.95 -19.64 1.60
CA LEU A 473 13.26 -20.84 1.12
C LEU A 473 13.71 -22.10 1.86
N CYS A 474 15.01 -22.24 2.06
CA CYS A 474 15.61 -23.40 2.70
C CYS A 474 15.43 -23.48 4.23
N GLN A 475 14.70 -22.54 4.83
CA GLN A 475 14.28 -22.59 6.23
C GLN A 475 12.80 -22.92 6.40
N ASN A 476 12.00 -23.00 5.35
CA ASN A 476 10.55 -23.12 5.46
C ASN A 476 10.03 -24.32 4.66
N VAL A 477 9.33 -25.24 5.34
CA VAL A 477 8.72 -26.42 4.73
C VAL A 477 7.25 -26.52 5.13
N TYR A 478 6.39 -26.84 4.14
CA TYR A 478 4.95 -26.86 4.31
C TYR A 478 4.37 -28.27 4.23
N TYR A 479 3.44 -28.59 5.14
CA TYR A 479 2.59 -29.79 5.06
C TYR A 479 1.12 -29.42 5.03
N GLN A 480 0.36 -30.04 4.13
CA GLN A 480 -1.09 -30.10 4.16
C GLN A 480 -1.52 -31.23 5.12
N ILE A 481 -2.38 -30.92 6.08
CA ILE A 481 -2.98 -31.90 7.00
C ILE A 481 -4.49 -31.81 6.84
N GLU A 482 -5.10 -32.86 6.29
CA GLU A 482 -6.57 -32.97 6.25
C GLU A 482 -7.08 -33.41 7.62
N GLY A 483 -7.95 -32.59 8.21
CA GLY A 483 -8.59 -32.91 9.47
C GLY A 483 -9.58 -34.06 9.34
N ASP A 484 -9.70 -34.86 10.38
CA ASP A 484 -10.59 -36.03 10.44
C ASP A 484 -11.67 -35.91 11.53
N GLY A 485 -11.75 -34.76 12.19
CA GLY A 485 -12.69 -34.48 13.28
C GLY A 485 -12.18 -34.89 14.66
N MET A 486 -10.95 -35.42 14.77
CA MET A 486 -10.31 -35.79 16.03
C MET A 486 -9.20 -34.78 16.38
N PRO A 487 -8.78 -34.72 17.66
CA PRO A 487 -7.56 -34.02 18.02
C PRO A 487 -6.36 -34.62 17.27
N ILE A 488 -5.50 -33.73 16.77
CA ILE A 488 -4.24 -34.08 16.12
C ILE A 488 -3.11 -33.40 16.90
N THR A 489 -2.06 -34.16 17.17
CA THR A 489 -0.82 -33.68 17.78
C THR A 489 0.31 -33.79 16.77
N VAL A 490 1.03 -32.68 16.58
CA VAL A 490 2.25 -32.62 15.77
C VAL A 490 3.43 -32.39 16.71
N THR A 491 4.47 -33.20 16.57
CA THR A 491 5.73 -33.04 17.31
C THR A 491 6.92 -32.96 16.38
N SER A 492 7.95 -32.19 16.75
CA SER A 492 9.26 -32.22 16.11
C SER A 492 10.30 -32.84 17.04
N THR A 493 11.33 -33.43 16.45
CA THR A 493 12.60 -33.76 17.11
C THR A 493 13.73 -33.37 16.19
N SER A 494 14.57 -32.42 16.61
CA SER A 494 15.68 -31.89 15.82
C SER A 494 16.91 -31.63 16.70
N PRO A 495 18.15 -31.79 16.17
CA PRO A 495 19.35 -31.37 16.88
C PRO A 495 19.53 -29.84 16.94
N SER A 496 18.61 -29.04 16.40
CA SER A 496 18.70 -27.58 16.33
C SER A 496 17.32 -26.95 16.39
N ASN A 497 17.27 -25.63 16.61
CA ASN A 497 16.01 -24.92 16.77
C ASN A 497 15.13 -25.05 15.51
N VAL A 498 13.89 -25.49 15.72
CA VAL A 498 12.82 -25.59 14.73
C VAL A 498 11.55 -25.15 15.40
N ASP A 499 10.76 -24.33 14.71
CA ASP A 499 9.44 -23.90 15.15
C ASP A 499 8.37 -24.63 14.34
N LEU A 500 7.26 -24.96 15.01
CA LEU A 500 6.06 -25.48 14.38
C LEU A 500 4.92 -24.48 14.51
N ALA A 501 4.27 -24.15 13.39
CA ALA A 501 3.05 -23.35 13.41
C ALA A 501 2.02 -23.94 12.45
N LEU A 502 0.77 -24.03 12.91
CA LEU A 502 -0.34 -24.58 12.16
C LEU A 502 -1.34 -23.48 11.83
N TYR A 503 -1.78 -23.46 10.58
CA TYR A 503 -2.67 -22.44 10.04
C TYR A 503 -3.92 -23.07 9.42
N ASP A 504 -5.02 -22.33 9.47
CA ASP A 504 -6.27 -22.58 8.74
C ASP A 504 -6.52 -21.37 7.84
N ALA A 505 -6.38 -21.55 6.52
CA ALA A 505 -6.53 -20.49 5.52
C ALA A 505 -5.76 -19.18 5.86
N GLY A 506 -4.49 -19.32 6.28
CA GLY A 506 -3.62 -18.21 6.68
C GLY A 506 -3.75 -17.76 8.14
N VAL A 507 -4.80 -18.19 8.86
CA VAL A 507 -5.00 -17.84 10.27
C VAL A 507 -4.26 -18.81 11.17
N LEU A 508 -3.41 -18.30 12.06
CA LEU A 508 -2.69 -19.13 13.04
C LEU A 508 -3.68 -19.82 13.99
N VAL A 509 -3.65 -21.16 14.00
CA VAL A 509 -4.44 -22.01 14.90
C VAL A 509 -3.68 -22.25 16.20
N THR A 510 -2.41 -22.66 16.09
CA THR A 510 -1.50 -22.92 17.22
C THR A 510 -0.05 -22.97 16.74
N SER A 511 0.89 -22.64 17.60
CA SER A 511 2.33 -22.84 17.37
C SER A 511 3.04 -23.38 18.62
N ASP A 512 4.24 -23.91 18.43
CA ASP A 512 5.25 -24.13 19.47
C ASP A 512 6.63 -23.73 18.90
N GLU A 513 7.33 -22.89 19.67
CA GLU A 513 8.51 -22.10 19.23
C GLU A 513 9.60 -22.15 20.31
N ASN A 514 9.90 -23.35 20.80
CA ASN A 514 10.91 -23.60 21.81
C ASN A 514 12.31 -23.72 21.17
N PRO A 515 13.35 -23.06 21.70
CA PRO A 515 14.70 -23.10 21.14
C PRO A 515 15.39 -24.49 21.13
N SER A 516 14.73 -25.55 21.62
CA SER A 516 15.29 -26.89 21.74
C SER A 516 15.19 -27.76 20.48
N GLY A 517 14.29 -27.42 19.53
CA GLY A 517 13.96 -28.29 18.40
C GLY A 517 13.08 -29.48 18.76
N GLU A 518 12.39 -29.41 19.90
CA GLU A 518 11.46 -30.41 20.41
C GLU A 518 10.14 -29.70 20.67
N GLU A 519 9.37 -29.55 19.61
CA GLU A 519 8.11 -28.83 19.59
C GLU A 519 6.94 -29.81 19.71
N SER A 520 5.84 -29.38 20.33
CA SER A 520 4.60 -30.15 20.41
C SER A 520 3.38 -29.23 20.43
N LEU A 521 2.61 -29.28 19.35
CA LEU A 521 1.32 -28.61 19.24
C LEU A 521 0.18 -29.63 19.13
N THR A 522 -0.97 -29.29 19.71
CA THR A 522 -2.20 -30.10 19.61
C THR A 522 -3.38 -29.19 19.27
N PHE A 523 -4.21 -29.61 18.32
CA PHE A 523 -5.40 -28.88 17.90
C PHE A 523 -6.57 -29.83 17.66
N ASN A 524 -7.79 -29.33 17.77
CA ASN A 524 -8.99 -30.09 17.40
C ASN A 524 -9.23 -29.87 15.90
N SER A 525 -9.06 -30.91 15.09
CA SER A 525 -9.27 -30.80 13.64
C SER A 525 -10.75 -30.89 13.28
N GLU A 526 -11.15 -30.20 12.21
CA GLU A 526 -12.45 -30.34 11.58
C GLU A 526 -12.35 -31.29 10.38
N ALA A 527 -13.33 -32.20 10.24
CA ALA A 527 -13.29 -33.23 9.20
C ALA A 527 -13.39 -32.61 7.79
N GLY A 528 -12.39 -32.86 6.95
CA GLY A 528 -12.29 -32.36 5.58
C GLY A 528 -11.71 -30.94 5.45
N THR A 529 -11.36 -30.28 6.55
CA THR A 529 -10.64 -29.00 6.53
C THR A 529 -9.16 -29.26 6.31
N ILE A 530 -8.54 -28.51 5.39
CA ILE A 530 -7.09 -28.59 5.14
C ILE A 530 -6.38 -27.54 5.99
N TYR A 531 -5.52 -28.00 6.89
CA TYR A 531 -4.62 -27.16 7.67
C TYR A 531 -3.24 -27.15 7.01
N VAL A 532 -2.53 -26.03 7.13
CA VAL A 532 -1.14 -25.91 6.68
C VAL A 532 -0.22 -25.84 7.89
N LEU A 533 0.65 -26.83 8.04
CA LEU A 533 1.74 -26.83 9.00
C LEU A 533 2.99 -26.22 8.36
N THR A 534 3.58 -25.22 9.00
CA THR A 534 4.93 -24.72 8.70
C THR A 534 5.93 -25.34 9.66
N VAL A 535 7.02 -25.86 9.11
CA VAL A 535 8.21 -26.26 9.85
C VAL A 535 9.29 -25.26 9.50
N ARG A 536 9.74 -24.47 10.47
CA ARG A 536 10.69 -23.38 10.25
C ARG A 536 11.98 -23.58 11.02
N GLY A 537 13.12 -23.34 10.38
CA GLY A 537 14.43 -23.47 10.99
C GLY A 537 15.09 -22.17 11.46
N TYR A 538 15.94 -22.26 12.50
CA TYR A 538 16.62 -21.11 13.13
C TYR A 538 18.09 -21.37 13.53
N ASN A 539 18.73 -22.38 12.96
CA ASN A 539 20.10 -22.73 13.34
C ASN A 539 21.11 -21.65 12.92
N THR A 540 21.91 -21.15 13.86
CA THR A 540 22.95 -20.12 13.62
C THR A 540 24.29 -20.71 13.17
N MET A 541 24.39 -22.02 12.99
CA MET A 541 25.61 -22.70 12.53
C MET A 541 25.50 -23.01 11.05
N PRO A 542 26.56 -22.85 10.24
CA PRO A 542 26.53 -23.06 8.78
C PRO A 542 26.58 -24.55 8.42
N VAL A 543 25.60 -25.29 8.90
CA VAL A 543 25.43 -26.73 8.70
C VAL A 543 23.98 -27.03 8.38
N SER A 544 23.74 -27.85 7.36
CA SER A 544 22.41 -28.43 7.15
C SER A 544 22.08 -29.40 8.30
N TYR A 545 20.80 -29.46 8.64
CA TYR A 545 20.28 -30.30 9.71
C TYR A 545 18.89 -30.79 9.31
N SER A 546 18.37 -31.77 10.05
CA SER A 546 17.04 -32.32 9.79
C SER A 546 16.16 -32.27 11.03
N ALA A 547 14.86 -32.32 10.84
CA ALA A 547 13.87 -32.46 11.89
C ALA A 547 12.92 -33.60 11.55
N ASP A 548 12.67 -34.49 12.51
CA ASP A 548 11.64 -35.52 12.38
C ASP A 548 10.32 -34.98 12.91
N ILE A 549 9.32 -34.90 12.01
CA ILE A 549 7.99 -34.36 12.27
C ILE A 549 7.00 -35.51 12.35
N THR A 550 6.39 -35.73 13.50
CA THR A 550 5.39 -36.79 13.72
C THR A 550 4.00 -36.19 13.85
N ILE A 551 3.05 -36.67 13.06
CA ILE A 551 1.64 -36.27 13.12
C ILE A 551 0.86 -37.46 13.69
N SER A 552 0.12 -37.28 14.77
CA SER A 552 -0.53 -38.36 15.51
C SER A 552 -1.83 -37.92 16.19
N HIS A 553 -2.57 -38.87 16.76
CA HIS A 553 -3.72 -38.60 17.64
C HIS A 553 -3.33 -38.60 19.12
#